data_AF-A5H8Z9-F1
#
_entry.id   AF-A5H8Z9-F1
#
_cell.length_a   1.000
_cell.length_b   1.000
_cell.length_c   1.000
_cell.angle_alpha   90.00
_cell.angle_beta   90.00
_cell.angle_gamma   90.00
#
_symmetry.space_group_name_H-M   'P 1'
#
loop_
_entity.id
_entity.type
_entity.pdbx_description
1 polymer ?
#
loop_
_entity_poly.entity_id
_entity_poly.type
_entity_poly.pdbx_seq_one_letter_code
_entity_poly.pdbx_strand_id
1 'polypeptide(L)'
;CHICVVNCAASSSPEGATRIGKGAGVVTWVVDPENHDRLLPPGGTGELLIEGPLVGRGYLQDMRKTEASFIHDPAWLLRGSSAHQGRQGRL
;
A
#
# COMPACT_ATOMS: atom_id res chain seq x y z
N CYS A 1 12.35 6.96 5.60
CA CYS A 1 11.96 5.83 4.73
C CYS A 1 11.90 6.36 3.32
N HIS A 2 12.62 5.75 2.37
CA HIS A 2 12.56 6.13 0.96
C HIS A 2 11.73 5.06 0.26
N ILE A 3 10.53 5.41 -0.20
CA ILE A 3 9.69 4.50 -0.99
C ILE A 3 10.09 4.72 -2.44
N CYS A 4 10.50 3.65 -3.11
CA CYS A 4 10.85 3.67 -4.52
C CYS A 4 9.75 2.99 -5.33
N VAL A 5 9.39 3.60 -6.45
CA VAL A 5 8.42 3.07 -7.41
C VAL A 5 9.09 2.96 -8.76
N VAL A 6 8.81 1.88 -9.48
CA VAL A 6 9.37 1.61 -10.81
C VAL A 6 8.27 1.77 -11.84
N ASN A 7 8.41 2.76 -12.71
CA ASN A 7 7.50 3.00 -13.82
C ASN A 7 8.13 2.56 -15.15
N CYS A 8 7.84 1.32 -15.57
CA CYS A 8 8.33 0.78 -16.83
C CYS A 8 7.68 1.43 -18.07
N ALA A 9 6.56 2.14 -17.90
CA ALA A 9 5.87 2.83 -18.99
C ALA A 9 6.36 4.27 -19.20
N ALA A 10 7.23 4.79 -18.33
CA ALA A 10 7.70 6.17 -18.38
C ALA A 10 8.39 6.53 -19.71
N SER A 11 9.08 5.56 -20.33
CA SER A 11 9.76 5.74 -21.61
C SER A 11 8.84 5.57 -22.84
N SER A 12 7.60 5.12 -22.63
CA SER A 12 6.70 4.73 -23.73
C SER A 12 5.77 5.86 -24.20
N SER A 13 5.41 6.81 -23.33
CA SER A 13 4.62 8.01 -23.69
C SER A 13 4.65 9.07 -22.57
N PRO A 14 4.30 10.34 -22.85
CA PRO A 14 4.20 11.39 -21.83
C PRO A 14 3.17 11.06 -20.72
N GLU A 15 2.05 10.41 -21.10
CA GLU A 15 1.05 9.90 -20.15
C GLU A 15 1.56 8.69 -19.36
N GLY A 16 2.48 7.93 -19.93
CA GLY A 16 3.23 6.90 -19.23
C GLY A 16 4.04 7.46 -18.07
N ALA A 17 4.68 8.62 -18.26
CA ALA A 17 5.55 9.24 -17.26
C ALA A 17 4.82 9.76 -16.02
N THR A 18 3.51 10.03 -16.09
CA THR A 18 2.72 10.51 -14.93
C THR A 18 2.24 9.39 -14.01
N ARG A 19 2.43 8.12 -14.40
CA ARG A 19 2.05 6.97 -13.56
C ARG A 19 3.08 6.75 -12.45
N ILE A 20 2.60 6.54 -11.23
CA ILE A 20 3.44 6.23 -10.06
C ILE A 20 4.27 4.97 -10.31
N GLY A 21 3.74 3.99 -11.06
CA GLY A 21 4.43 2.73 -11.31
C GLY A 21 4.20 1.71 -10.19
N LYS A 22 5.04 0.70 -10.11
CA LYS A 22 4.92 -0.41 -9.14
C LYS A 22 5.89 -0.21 -7.98
N GLY A 23 5.44 -0.42 -6.74
CA GLY A 23 6.31 -0.39 -5.57
C GLY A 23 7.48 -1.37 -5.70
N ALA A 24 8.70 -0.92 -5.40
CA ALA A 24 9.89 -1.74 -5.37
C ALA A 24 10.20 -2.18 -3.93
N GLY A 25 10.19 -3.50 -3.68
CA GLY A 25 10.45 -4.06 -2.34
C GLY A 25 9.31 -3.87 -1.34
N VAL A 26 8.16 -3.36 -1.78
CA VAL A 26 6.92 -3.18 -1.01
C VAL A 26 5.72 -3.61 -1.86
N VAL A 27 4.61 -3.93 -1.21
CA VAL A 27 3.32 -4.17 -1.87
C VAL A 27 2.45 -2.93 -1.69
N THR A 28 1.79 -2.50 -2.76
CA THR A 28 0.93 -1.31 -2.76
C THR A 28 -0.52 -1.74 -2.92
N TRP A 29 -1.40 -1.23 -2.07
CA TRP A 29 -2.83 -1.55 -2.02
C TRP A 29 -3.66 -0.28 -2.17
N VAL A 30 -4.82 -0.38 -2.82
CA VAL A 30 -5.77 0.74 -2.93
C VAL A 30 -7.02 0.38 -2.13
N VAL A 31 -7.35 1.20 -1.13
CA VAL A 31 -8.48 0.98 -0.23
C VAL A 31 -9.46 2.15 -0.28
N ASP A 32 -10.65 1.93 0.29
CA ASP A 32 -11.63 2.98 0.49
C ASP A 32 -11.11 3.99 1.53
N PRO A 33 -11.06 5.30 1.22
CA PRO A 33 -10.52 6.32 2.14
C PRO A 33 -11.37 6.51 3.41
N GLU A 34 -12.64 6.08 3.40
CA GLU A 34 -13.49 6.11 4.60
C GLU A 34 -13.42 4.79 5.37
N ASN A 35 -12.85 3.73 4.77
CA ASN A 35 -12.74 2.41 5.38
C ASN A 35 -11.56 1.59 4.81
N HIS A 36 -10.44 1.62 5.51
CA HIS A 36 -9.21 0.88 5.15
C HIS A 36 -9.34 -0.66 5.20
N ASP A 37 -10.39 -1.20 5.83
CA ASP A 37 -10.72 -2.64 5.77
C ASP A 37 -11.44 -3.05 4.47
N ARG A 38 -11.65 -2.10 3.55
CA ARG A 38 -12.26 -2.35 2.25
C ARG A 38 -11.25 -2.12 1.12
N LEU A 39 -10.74 -3.22 0.58
CA LEU A 39 -9.89 -3.18 -0.62
C LEU A 39 -10.73 -2.82 -1.86
N LEU A 40 -10.26 -1.85 -2.64
CA LEU A 40 -10.89 -1.47 -3.90
C LEU A 40 -10.41 -2.38 -5.05
N PRO A 41 -11.29 -2.67 -6.02
CA PRO A 41 -10.91 -3.44 -7.20
C PRO A 41 -9.91 -2.65 -8.08
N PRO A 42 -9.11 -3.35 -8.92
CA PRO A 42 -8.21 -2.69 -9.86
C PRO A 42 -8.92 -1.64 -10.73
N GLY A 43 -8.35 -0.44 -10.81
CA GLY A 43 -8.96 0.70 -11.51
C GLY A 43 -9.84 1.60 -10.64
N GLY A 44 -10.09 1.23 -9.38
CA GLY A 44 -10.72 2.12 -8.40
C GLY A 44 -9.76 3.22 -7.94
N THR A 45 -10.29 4.41 -7.75
CA THR A 45 -9.58 5.54 -7.12
C THR A 45 -9.86 5.53 -5.63
N GLY A 46 -8.82 5.51 -4.80
CA GLY A 46 -8.93 5.51 -3.35
C GLY A 46 -7.61 5.84 -2.66
N GLU A 47 -7.49 5.46 -1.40
CA GLU A 47 -6.29 5.67 -0.59
C GLU A 47 -5.23 4.60 -0.88
N LEU A 48 -3.96 5.01 -0.96
CA LEU A 48 -2.83 4.12 -1.23
C LEU A 48 -2.18 3.68 0.08
N LEU A 49 -2.28 2.38 0.40
CA LEU A 49 -1.56 1.76 1.51
C LEU A 49 -0.31 1.03 1.00
N ILE A 50 0.73 1.01 1.83
CA ILE A 50 2.02 0.40 1.51
C ILE A 50 2.31 -0.66 2.55
N GLU A 51 2.41 -1.91 2.14
CA GLU A 51 2.78 -3.04 2.99
C GLU A 51 4.25 -3.41 2.74
N GLY A 52 5.03 -3.56 3.81
CA GLY A 52 6.37 -4.14 3.70
C GLY A 52 7.31 -3.79 4.85
N PRO A 53 8.46 -4.46 4.93
CA PRO A 53 9.45 -4.22 5.99
C PRO A 53 10.10 -2.83 5.92
N LEU A 54 9.94 -2.15 4.78
CA LEU A 54 10.45 -0.80 4.56
C LEU A 54 9.51 0.28 5.10
N VAL A 55 8.25 -0.03 5.41
CA VAL A 55 7.33 0.94 6.04
C VAL A 55 7.93 1.33 7.39
N GLY A 56 8.03 2.64 7.65
CA GLY A 56 8.72 3.17 8.83
C GLY A 56 8.26 2.50 10.13
N ARG A 57 9.14 2.33 11.11
CA ARG A 57 8.75 1.71 12.41
C ARG A 57 7.69 2.51 13.18
N GLY A 58 7.48 3.76 12.79
CA GLY A 58 6.60 4.71 13.46
C GLY A 58 7.10 6.14 13.25
N TYR A 59 6.32 7.08 13.76
CA TYR A 59 6.79 8.44 13.96
C TYR A 59 7.69 8.48 15.20
N LEU A 60 8.84 9.14 15.09
CA LEU A 60 9.82 9.23 16.17
C LEU A 60 9.18 9.87 17.41
N GLN A 61 9.19 9.15 18.54
CA GLN A 61 8.63 9.56 19.83
C GLN A 61 7.13 9.85 19.90
N ASP A 62 6.36 9.50 18.86
CA ASP A 62 4.89 9.67 18.88
C ASP A 62 4.21 8.33 18.66
N MET A 63 4.08 7.55 19.74
CA MET A 63 3.41 6.25 19.71
C MET A 63 1.92 6.38 19.32
N ARG A 64 1.26 7.47 19.71
CA ARG A 64 -0.15 7.70 19.36
C ARG A 64 -0.34 7.91 17.86
N LYS A 65 0.52 8.72 17.23
CA LYS A 65 0.50 8.86 15.76
C LYS A 65 0.98 7.60 15.05
N THR A 66 1.87 6.84 15.67
CA THR A 66 2.33 5.55 15.14
C THR A 66 1.22 4.48 15.18
N GLU A 67 0.35 4.48 16.17
CA GLU A 67 -0.82 3.59 16.15
C GLU A 67 -1.91 4.11 15.20
N ALA A 68 -2.10 5.43 15.14
CA ALA A 68 -3.15 6.01 14.30
C ALA A 68 -2.86 5.93 12.79
N SER A 69 -1.58 5.88 12.38
CA SER A 69 -1.20 5.89 10.97
C SER A 69 -0.82 4.52 10.41
N PHE A 70 -0.79 3.48 11.25
CA PHE A 70 -0.39 2.14 10.80
C PHE A 70 -1.51 1.14 11.01
N ILE A 71 -1.80 0.41 9.94
CA ILE A 71 -2.92 -0.52 9.89
C ILE A 71 -2.35 -1.91 10.11
N HIS A 72 -2.94 -2.61 11.07
CA HIS A 72 -2.55 -3.95 11.45
C HIS A 72 -3.58 -4.95 10.95
N ASP A 73 -3.12 -5.96 10.19
CA ASP A 73 -3.89 -7.13 9.82
C ASP A 73 -5.30 -6.82 9.25
N PRO A 74 -5.42 -5.98 8.21
CA PRO A 74 -6.73 -5.61 7.68
C PRO A 74 -7.48 -6.85 7.17
N ALA A 75 -8.80 -6.82 7.23
CA ALA A 75 -9.64 -8.01 7.04
C ALA A 75 -9.42 -8.70 5.67
N TRP A 76 -9.11 -7.93 4.63
CA TRP A 76 -8.81 -8.44 3.29
C TRP A 76 -7.43 -9.10 3.20
N LEU A 77 -6.43 -8.65 3.96
CA LEU A 77 -5.09 -9.24 4.00
C LEU A 77 -5.12 -10.57 4.73
N LEU A 78 -5.87 -10.65 5.84
CA LEU A 78 -6.09 -11.89 6.59
C LEU A 78 -6.92 -12.92 5.81
N ARG A 79 -7.91 -12.47 5.03
CA ARG A 79 -8.74 -13.35 4.19
C ARG A 79 -7.95 -13.93 3.01
N GLY A 80 -7.07 -13.13 2.42
CA GLY A 80 -6.40 -13.46 1.18
C GLY A 80 -7.36 -13.51 -0.02
N SER A 81 -6.88 -14.12 -1.10
CA SER A 81 -7.60 -14.29 -2.37
C SER A 81 -7.46 -15.72 -2.87
N SER A 82 -8.18 -16.07 -3.94
CA SER A 82 -8.02 -17.35 -4.62
C SER A 82 -6.58 -17.62 -5.11
N ALA A 83 -5.81 -16.56 -5.38
CA ALA A 83 -4.43 -16.65 -5.86
C ALA A 83 -3.38 -16.57 -4.74
N HIS A 84 -3.72 -16.04 -3.56
CA HIS A 84 -2.78 -15.79 -2.47
C HIS A 84 -3.43 -16.05 -1.13
N GLN A 85 -2.82 -16.92 -0.32
CA GLN A 85 -3.30 -17.17 1.03
C GLN A 85 -3.22 -15.90 1.89
N GLY A 86 -4.17 -15.75 2.80
CA GLY A 86 -4.18 -14.64 3.74
C GLY A 86 -2.94 -14.65 4.62
N ARG A 87 -2.49 -13.46 5.00
CA ARG A 87 -1.29 -13.28 5.84
C ARG A 87 -1.48 -12.15 6.83
N GLN A 88 -0.64 -12.15 7.85
CA GLN A 88 -0.51 -11.04 8.78
C GLN A 88 0.52 -10.04 8.25
N GLY A 89 0.26 -8.77 8.48
CA GLY A 89 1.07 -7.68 7.96
C GLY A 89 0.75 -6.35 8.60
N ARG A 90 1.71 -5.44 8.52
CA ARG A 90 1.58 -4.05 8.97
C ARG A 90 1.78 -3.14 7.77
N LEU A 91 0.85 -2.21 7.60
CA LEU A 91 0.84 -1.18 6.55
C LEU A 91 0.97 0.21 7.17
#